data_AF-A0A7L4TD35-F1
#
_entry.id   AF-A0A7L4TD35-F1
#
_cell.length_a   1.000
_cell.length_b   1.000
_cell.length_c   1.000
_cell.angle_alpha   90.00
_cell.angle_beta   90.00
_cell.angle_gamma   90.00
#
_symmetry.space_group_name_H-M   'P 1'
#
loop_
_entity.id
_entity.type
_entity.pdbx_description
1 polymer ?
#
loop_
_entity_poly.entity_id
_entity_poly.type
_entity_poly.pdbx_seq_one_letter_code
_entity_poly.pdbx_strand_id
1 'polypeptide(L)'
;TDFIVYVTPVTEPLLRLLYEQERLPDYTHWIGEIIDVFGGVYNFMTINEVTTNMDRFYDAHHFYSEVGNVIAARLQDEEIEEADFGEWVTEETFEEHIEEVRQSLEAEAQ
;
A
#
# COMPACT_ATOMS: atom_id res chain seq x y z
N THR A 1 22.22 6.04 -9.52
CA THR A 1 21.81 5.87 -8.13
C THR A 1 20.70 4.87 -8.14
N ASP A 2 20.78 3.87 -7.29
CA ASP A 2 19.70 2.88 -7.12
C ASP A 2 18.80 3.39 -5.99
N PHE A 3 17.52 3.57 -6.29
CA PHE A 3 16.52 4.04 -5.33
C PHE A 3 15.63 2.88 -4.92
N ILE A 4 15.32 2.78 -3.62
CA ILE A 4 14.24 1.95 -3.12
C ILE A 4 13.07 2.89 -2.86
N VAL A 5 12.01 2.78 -3.66
CA VAL A 5 10.83 3.64 -3.59
C VAL A 5 9.67 2.85 -3.01
N TYR A 6 8.96 3.45 -2.08
CA TYR A 6 7.80 2.83 -1.45
C TYR A 6 6.73 3.86 -1.10
N VAL A 7 5.48 3.39 -1.05
CA VAL A 7 4.33 4.14 -0.54
C VAL A 7 3.98 3.61 0.84
N THR A 8 3.88 4.51 1.82
CA THR A 8 3.57 4.16 3.21
C THR A 8 2.13 3.65 3.35
N PRO A 9 1.84 2.76 4.32
CA PRO A 9 0.48 2.37 4.61
C PRO A 9 -0.32 3.52 5.20
N VAL A 10 -1.64 3.44 5.04
CA VAL A 10 -2.61 4.19 5.84
C VAL A 10 -3.62 3.22 6.42
N THR A 11 -4.35 3.65 7.44
CA THR A 11 -5.44 2.84 7.99
C THR A 11 -6.48 2.52 6.92
N GLU A 12 -7.07 1.33 6.99
CA GLU A 12 -8.14 0.89 6.09
C GLU A 12 -9.28 1.92 5.98
N PRO A 13 -9.83 2.50 7.07
CA PRO A 13 -10.90 3.49 6.96
C PRO A 13 -10.52 4.70 6.10
N LEU A 14 -9.26 5.13 6.13
CA LEU A 14 -8.79 6.23 5.31
C LEU A 14 -8.61 5.83 3.84
N LEU A 15 -8.11 4.63 3.58
CA LEU A 15 -8.03 4.12 2.21
C LEU A 15 -9.42 3.92 1.61
N ARG A 16 -10.40 3.45 2.40
CA ARG A 16 -11.81 3.37 2.00
C ARG A 16 -12.41 4.75 1.71
N LEU A 17 -12.09 5.77 2.51
CA LEU A 17 -12.55 7.13 2.24
C LEU A 17 -12.06 7.65 0.88
N LEU A 18 -10.84 7.31 0.46
CA LEU A 18 -10.34 7.62 -0.89
C LEU A 18 -11.28 7.01 -1.95
N TYR A 19 -11.65 5.74 -1.80
CA TYR A 19 -12.56 5.04 -2.71
C TYR A 19 -13.97 5.67 -2.73
N GLU A 20 -14.54 5.94 -1.55
CA GLU A 20 -15.87 6.56 -1.38
C GLU A 20 -15.96 7.95 -2.01
N GLN A 21 -14.85 8.68 -2.05
CA GLN A 21 -14.77 10.00 -2.69
C GLN A 21 -14.50 9.91 -4.21
N GLU A 22 -14.60 8.72 -4.80
CA GLU A 22 -14.34 8.44 -6.23
C GLU A 22 -12.90 8.80 -6.65
N ARG A 23 -11.93 8.67 -5.73
CA ARG A 23 -10.53 9.09 -5.92
C ARG A 23 -9.60 7.95 -6.31
N LEU A 24 -10.11 6.74 -6.54
CA LEU A 24 -9.28 5.62 -7.02
C LEU A 24 -8.49 5.99 -8.30
N PRO A 25 -9.05 6.74 -9.28
CA PRO A 25 -8.26 7.19 -10.43
C PRO A 25 -7.05 8.05 -10.06
N ASP A 26 -7.15 8.87 -9.01
CA ASP A 26 -6.02 9.69 -8.53
C ASP A 26 -4.93 8.80 -7.91
N TYR A 27 -5.33 7.78 -7.12
CA TYR A 27 -4.43 6.77 -6.57
C TYR A 27 -3.73 5.98 -7.68
N THR A 28 -4.49 5.45 -8.63
CA THR A 28 -3.96 4.71 -9.79
C THR A 28 -2.96 5.55 -10.57
N HIS A 29 -3.32 6.81 -10.88
CA HIS A 29 -2.43 7.71 -11.60
C HIS A 29 -1.13 7.95 -10.83
N TRP A 30 -1.21 8.20 -9.52
CA TRP A 30 -0.05 8.43 -8.67
C TRP A 30 0.91 7.24 -8.62
N ILE A 31 0.39 6.02 -8.41
CA ILE A 31 1.22 4.80 -8.42
C ILE A 31 1.86 4.61 -9.80
N GLY A 32 1.10 4.83 -10.88
CA GLY A 32 1.60 4.76 -12.25
C GLY A 32 2.75 5.75 -12.53
N GLU A 33 2.65 7.00 -12.06
CA GLU A 33 3.73 7.99 -12.21
C GLU A 33 5.01 7.56 -11.47
N ILE A 34 4.88 6.95 -10.29
CA ILE A 34 6.05 6.44 -9.55
C ILE A 34 6.71 5.31 -10.36
N ILE A 35 5.92 4.37 -10.88
CA ILE A 35 6.42 3.24 -11.67
C ILE A 35 7.10 3.74 -12.95
N ASP A 36 6.53 4.70 -13.67
CA ASP A 36 7.12 5.26 -14.91
C ASP A 36 8.51 5.87 -14.66
N VAL A 37 8.71 6.53 -13.52
CA VAL A 37 9.99 7.17 -13.17
C VAL A 37 11.02 6.19 -12.63
N PHE A 38 10.60 5.23 -11.79
CA PHE A 38 11.52 4.39 -11.00
C PHE A 38 11.55 2.92 -11.42
N GLY A 39 10.68 2.49 -12.33
CA GLY A 39 10.54 1.10 -12.79
C GLY A 39 9.71 0.21 -11.86
N GLY A 40 9.40 0.69 -10.65
CA GLY A 40 8.53 -0.01 -9.71
C GLY A 40 8.44 0.69 -8.36
N VAL A 41 7.55 0.19 -7.51
CA VAL A 41 7.30 0.71 -6.17
C VAL A 41 6.87 -0.40 -5.21
N TYR A 42 7.39 -0.38 -3.98
CA TYR A 42 6.81 -1.16 -2.90
C TYR A 42 5.55 -0.46 -2.39
N ASN A 43 4.39 -1.05 -2.63
CA ASN A 43 3.13 -0.50 -2.19
C ASN A 43 2.67 -1.15 -0.88
N PHE A 44 2.68 -0.37 0.20
CA PHE A 44 2.14 -0.77 1.50
C PHE A 44 0.73 -0.22 1.74
N MET A 45 0.18 0.57 0.81
CA MET A 45 -1.13 1.23 0.92
C MET A 45 -2.23 0.37 0.28
N THR A 46 -2.42 -0.84 0.80
CA THR A 46 -3.47 -1.80 0.41
C THR A 46 -4.25 -2.26 1.65
N ILE A 47 -5.36 -2.99 1.46
CA ILE A 47 -6.05 -3.66 2.57
C ILE A 47 -5.28 -4.93 2.92
N ASN A 48 -4.74 -5.00 4.15
CA ASN A 48 -3.90 -6.10 4.65
C ASN A 48 -3.93 -6.16 6.19
N GLU A 49 -3.21 -7.12 6.78
CA GLU A 49 -3.16 -7.31 8.24
C GLU A 49 -2.64 -6.09 9.03
N VAL A 50 -1.81 -5.24 8.42
CA VAL A 50 -1.31 -4.02 9.08
C VAL A 50 -2.34 -2.91 9.00
N THR A 51 -2.89 -2.63 7.81
CA THR A 51 -3.78 -1.48 7.58
C THR A 51 -5.15 -1.63 8.23
N THR A 52 -5.59 -2.87 8.46
CA THR A 52 -6.84 -3.21 9.18
C THR A 52 -6.69 -3.10 10.72
N ASN A 53 -5.47 -3.02 11.23
CA ASN A 53 -5.19 -2.96 12.66
C ASN A 53 -4.88 -1.53 13.16
N MET A 54 -5.90 -0.86 13.71
CA MET A 54 -5.78 0.52 14.20
C MET A 54 -4.76 0.71 15.33
N ASP A 55 -4.44 -0.33 16.11
CA ASP A 55 -3.45 -0.24 17.20
C ASP A 55 -2.01 -0.09 16.66
N ARG A 56 -1.80 -0.32 15.36
CA ARG A 56 -0.53 -0.09 14.66
C ARG A 56 -0.31 1.37 14.27
N PHE A 57 -1.30 2.25 14.51
CA PHE A 57 -1.30 3.63 14.05
C PHE A 57 -1.53 4.64 15.18
N TYR A 58 -0.80 5.76 15.11
CA TYR A 58 -1.03 6.93 15.96
C TYR A 58 -2.26 7.72 15.52
N ASP A 59 -2.44 7.85 14.21
CA ASP A 59 -3.62 8.40 13.57
C ASP A 59 -3.85 7.71 12.22
N ALA A 60 -4.87 8.13 11.47
CA ALA A 60 -5.24 7.48 10.21
C ALA A 60 -4.12 7.36 9.16
N HIS A 61 -3.06 8.20 9.23
CA HIS A 61 -1.92 8.20 8.29
C HIS A 61 -0.62 7.68 8.91
N HIS A 62 -0.38 7.94 10.19
CA HIS A 62 0.94 7.76 10.79
C HIS A 62 1.00 6.46 11.61
N PHE A 63 1.79 5.51 11.12
CA PHE A 63 2.06 4.25 11.81
C PHE A 63 3.07 4.41 12.96
N TYR A 64 3.02 3.50 13.94
CA TYR A 64 4.04 3.41 15.01
C TYR A 64 5.33 2.73 14.53
N SER A 65 6.43 2.94 15.25
CA SER A 65 7.77 2.45 14.90
C SER A 65 7.85 0.96 14.54
N GLU A 66 7.01 0.14 15.15
CA GLU A 66 6.89 -1.30 14.93
C GLU A 66 6.57 -1.60 13.46
N VAL A 67 5.64 -0.86 12.85
CA VAL A 67 5.33 -0.99 11.41
C VAL A 67 6.51 -0.54 10.56
N GLY A 68 7.22 0.51 10.98
CA GLY A 68 8.44 0.97 10.33
C GLY A 68 9.53 -0.12 10.27
N ASN A 69 9.66 -0.92 11.32
CA ASN A 69 10.58 -2.06 11.34
C ASN A 69 10.15 -3.14 10.34
N VAL A 70 8.85 -3.43 10.22
CA VAL A 70 8.32 -4.41 9.26
C VAL A 70 8.55 -3.93 7.82
N ILE A 71 8.32 -2.65 7.53
CA ILE A 71 8.63 -2.03 6.23
C ILE A 71 10.12 -2.20 5.93
N ALA A 72 11.00 -1.84 6.86
CA ALA A 72 12.44 -1.94 6.67
C ALA A 72 12.90 -3.39 6.43
N ALA A 73 12.32 -4.37 7.12
CA ALA A 73 12.59 -5.79 6.90
C ALA A 73 12.14 -6.23 5.49
N ARG A 74 10.91 -5.87 5.07
CA ARG A 74 10.39 -6.17 3.72
C ARG A 74 11.29 -5.59 2.63
N LEU A 75 11.73 -4.34 2.77
CA LEU A 75 12.60 -3.67 1.79
C LEU A 75 14.01 -4.27 1.73
N GLN A 76 14.43 -5.03 2.74
CA GLN A 76 15.71 -5.74 2.80
C GLN A 76 15.58 -7.22 2.39
N ASP A 77 14.42 -7.64 1.88
CA ASP A 77 14.12 -9.02 1.51
C ASP A 77 14.21 -10.00 2.70
N GLU A 78 13.92 -9.50 3.91
CA GLU A 78 13.81 -10.32 5.12
C GLU A 78 12.41 -10.94 5.23
N GLU A 79 12.34 -12.13 5.82
CA GLU A 79 11.06 -12.80 6.13
C GLU A 79 10.29 -12.00 7.20
N ILE A 80 9.04 -11.66 6.92
CA ILE A 80 8.13 -10.98 7.84
C ILE A 80 6.87 -11.80 8.05
N GLU A 81 6.22 -11.66 9.21
CA GLU A 81 4.99 -12.39 9.53
C GLU A 81 3.81 -11.93 8.65
N GLU A 82 3.71 -10.63 8.40
CA GLU A 82 2.68 -10.02 7.56
C GLU A 82 2.99 -10.25 6.06
N ALA A 83 2.71 -11.46 5.57
CA ALA A 83 3.08 -11.92 4.23
C ALA A 83 2.48 -11.05 3.10
N ASP A 84 1.28 -10.50 3.30
CA ASP A 84 0.56 -9.64 2.37
C ASP A 84 0.97 -8.15 2.45
N PHE A 85 1.90 -7.79 3.35
CA PHE A 85 2.26 -6.40 3.62
C PHE A 85 3.48 -5.92 2.80
N GLY A 86 3.22 -5.14 1.74
CA GLY A 86 4.26 -4.50 0.94
C GLY A 86 4.56 -5.25 -0.34
N GLU A 87 3.76 -5.01 -1.36
CA GLU A 87 3.89 -5.65 -2.67
C GLU A 87 4.83 -4.86 -3.58
N TRP A 88 5.71 -5.56 -4.32
CA TRP A 88 6.52 -4.93 -5.36
C TRP A 88 5.73 -4.83 -6.66
N VAL A 89 5.35 -3.61 -7.03
CA VAL A 89 4.53 -3.34 -8.21
C VAL A 89 5.41 -2.75 -9.32
N THR A 90 5.30 -3.31 -10.52
CA THR A 90 6.01 -2.86 -11.73
C THR A 90 5.02 -2.59 -12.86
N GLU A 91 5.49 -2.12 -14.01
CA GLU A 91 4.66 -1.97 -15.21
C GLU A 91 3.95 -3.29 -15.59
N GLU A 92 4.59 -4.44 -15.35
CA GLU A 92 4.04 -5.76 -15.67
C GLU A 92 2.90 -6.18 -14.75
N THR A 93 2.95 -5.81 -13.46
CA THR A 93 1.95 -6.20 -12.45
C THR A 93 0.95 -5.10 -12.12
N PHE A 94 1.13 -3.89 -12.67
CA PHE A 94 0.36 -2.70 -12.29
C PHE A 94 -1.15 -2.85 -12.49
N GLU A 95 -1.59 -3.36 -13.64
CA GLU A 95 -3.03 -3.50 -13.93
C GLU A 95 -3.70 -4.49 -12.98
N GLU A 96 -3.06 -5.63 -12.71
CA GLU A 96 -3.54 -6.66 -11.78
C GLU A 96 -3.59 -6.10 -10.36
N HIS A 97 -2.52 -5.45 -9.91
CA HIS A 97 -2.45 -4.85 -8.59
C HIS A 97 -3.55 -3.81 -8.33
N ILE A 98 -3.81 -2.91 -9.29
CA ILE A 98 -4.86 -1.88 -9.14
C ILE A 98 -6.25 -2.52 -9.09
N GLU A 99 -6.47 -3.58 -9.86
CA GLU A 99 -7.72 -4.33 -9.85
C GLU A 99 -7.94 -5.05 -8.51
N GLU A 100 -6.90 -5.65 -7.93
CA GLU A 100 -6.96 -6.25 -6.59
C GLU A 100 -7.27 -5.20 -5.50
N VAL A 101 -6.60 -4.03 -5.56
CA VAL A 101 -6.91 -2.90 -4.66
C VAL A 101 -8.37 -2.50 -4.78
N ARG A 102 -8.89 -2.34 -6.01
CA ARG A 102 -10.30 -2.01 -6.26
C ARG A 102 -11.24 -3.05 -5.65
N GLN A 103 -10.99 -4.34 -5.91
CA GLN A 103 -11.82 -5.43 -5.38
C GLN A 103 -11.81 -5.46 -3.85
N SER A 104 -10.67 -5.23 -3.21
CA SER A 104 -10.58 -5.18 -1.74
C SER A 104 -11.38 -4.02 -1.13
N LEU A 105 -11.43 -2.88 -1.83
CA LEU A 105 -12.19 -1.70 -1.40
C LEU A 105 -13.70 -1.88 -1.58
N GLU A 106 -14.12 -2.69 -2.55
CA GLU A 106 -15.53 -3.05 -2.75
C GLU A 106 -16.05 -4.08 -1.73
N ALA A 107 -15.18 -4.93 -1.20
CA ALA A 107 -15.55 -6.09 -0.40
C ALA A 107 -16.23 -5.79 0.96
N GLU A 108 -16.26 -4.54 1.43
CA GLU A 108 -16.94 -4.15 2.69
C GLU A 108 -17.99 -3.04 2.54
N ALA A 109 -18.40 -2.66 1.33
CA ALA A 109 -19.46 -1.66 1.12
C ALA A 109 -20.89 -2.19 1.39
N GLN A 110 -21.09 -3.07 2.38
CA GLN A 110 -22.40 -3.65 2.77
C GLN A 110 -22.76 -3.34 4.23
#